data_AF-A0A5C7YCN4-F1
#
_entry.id   AF-A0A5C7YCN4-F1
#
_cell.length_a   1.000
_cell.length_b   1.000
_cell.length_c   1.000
_cell.angle_alpha   90.00
_cell.angle_beta   90.00
_cell.angle_gamma   90.00
#
_symmetry.space_group_name_H-M   'P 1'
#
loop_
_entity.id
_entity.type
_entity.pdbx_description
1 polymer ?
#
loop_
_entity_poly.entity_id
_entity_poly.type
_entity_poly.pdbx_seq_one_letter_code
_entity_poly.pdbx_strand_id
1 'polypeptide(L)' 'DPDLRSKLGSDPDSCPPWDKVLALPGTHLHLYGKLSARKGRKMGHLNITGATPEAVRAAALQACALLGIEPF' A
#
# COMPACT_ATOMS: atom_id res chain seq x y z
N ASP A 1 -11.04 6.21 15.24
CA ASP A 1 -9.94 5.90 16.17
C ASP A 1 -8.65 6.45 15.55
N PRO A 2 -8.09 7.56 16.06
CA PRO A 2 -7.19 8.43 15.30
C PRO A 2 -5.74 7.94 15.19
N ASP A 3 -5.39 6.70 15.55
CA ASP A 3 -3.98 6.32 15.47
C ASP A 3 -3.71 4.84 15.19
N LEU A 4 -4.22 4.34 14.07
CA LEU A 4 -3.76 3.07 13.50
C LEU A 4 -2.29 3.16 13.00
N ARG A 5 -1.78 4.38 12.76
CA ARG A 5 -0.43 4.62 12.23
C ARG A 5 0.66 4.42 13.27
N SER A 6 0.40 4.64 14.56
CA SER A 6 1.42 4.47 15.60
C SER A 6 1.64 3.02 16.05
N LYS A 7 0.73 2.09 15.73
CA LYS A 7 0.84 0.68 16.16
C LYS A 7 1.72 -0.20 15.27
N LEU A 8 2.02 0.24 14.06
CA LEU A 8 2.95 -0.42 13.14
C LEU A 8 4.15 0.52 13.00
N GLY A 9 5.13 0.41 13.90
CA GLY A 9 6.29 1.29 13.95
C GLY A 9 6.85 1.58 12.55
N SER A 10 6.64 2.80 12.07
CA SER A 10 7.23 3.26 10.82
C SER A 10 8.49 4.01 11.19
N ASP A 11 9.57 3.26 11.30
CA ASP A 11 10.87 3.85 11.00
C ASP A 11 10.72 4.54 9.63
N PRO A 12 10.93 5.87 9.52
CA PRO A 12 10.81 6.60 8.26
C PRO A 12 11.76 6.07 7.18
N ASP A 13 12.76 5.27 7.56
CA ASP A 13 13.70 4.61 6.67
C ASP A 13 13.33 3.13 6.37
N SER A 14 12.28 2.59 7.01
CA SER A 14 11.80 1.24 6.68
C SER A 14 11.05 1.23 5.34
N CYS A 15 11.52 0.36 4.44
CA CYS A 15 10.84 0.09 3.19
C CYS A 15 9.50 -0.62 3.47
N PRO A 16 8.38 -0.21 2.85
CA PRO A 16 7.12 -0.94 2.97
C PRO A 16 7.26 -2.40 2.51
N PRO A 17 6.39 -3.32 2.98
CA PRO A 17 6.45 -4.74 2.65
C PRO A 17 5.99 -5.03 1.21
N TRP A 18 6.76 -4.55 0.22
CA TRP A 18 6.42 -4.65 -1.20
C TRP A 18 6.34 -6.09 -1.69
N ASP A 19 7.12 -6.98 -1.12
CA ASP A 19 7.07 -8.42 -1.37
C ASP A 19 5.67 -8.98 -1.10
N LYS A 20 5.07 -8.62 0.04
CA LYS A 20 3.73 -9.06 0.42
C LYS A 20 2.66 -8.42 -0.45
N VAL A 21 2.82 -7.14 -0.79
CA VAL A 21 1.88 -6.42 -1.66
C VAL A 21 1.90 -6.98 -3.08
N LEU A 22 3.09 -7.27 -3.63
CA LEU A 22 3.24 -7.83 -4.97
C LEU A 22 2.82 -9.30 -5.07
N ALA A 23 2.73 -10.01 -3.94
CA ALA A 23 2.14 -11.34 -3.89
C ALA A 23 0.60 -11.33 -4.03
N LEU A 24 -0.06 -10.18 -3.87
CA LEU A 24 -1.51 -10.06 -4.04
C LEU A 24 -1.91 -10.17 -5.53
N PRO A 25 -2.96 -10.93 -5.88
CA PRO A 25 -3.38 -11.11 -7.26
C PRO A 25 -3.63 -9.78 -7.99
N GLY A 26 -3.10 -9.67 -9.21
CA GLY A 26 -3.34 -8.52 -10.09
C GLY A 26 -2.71 -7.20 -9.63
N THR A 27 -1.82 -7.21 -8.64
CA THR A 27 -1.20 -6.00 -8.09
C THR A 27 0.02 -5.58 -8.89
N HIS A 28 0.01 -4.32 -9.34
CA HIS A 28 1.08 -3.70 -10.10
C HIS A 28 1.57 -2.46 -9.36
N LEU A 29 2.83 -2.50 -8.91
CA LEU A 29 3.48 -1.39 -8.20
C LEU A 29 4.17 -0.44 -9.18
N HIS A 30 3.81 0.83 -9.10
CA HIS A 30 4.47 1.91 -9.85
C HIS A 30 5.12 2.89 -8.89
N LEU A 31 6.45 2.86 -8.79
CA LEU A 31 7.23 3.82 -8.00
C LEU A 31 7.78 4.93 -8.91
N TYR A 32 7.81 6.17 -8.42
CA TYR A 32 8.25 7.33 -9.20
C TYR A 32 9.76 7.62 -9.12
N GLY A 33 10.57 6.71 -8.56
CA GLY A 33 12.03 6.89 -8.43
C GLY A 33 12.46 8.07 -7.55
N LYS A 34 11.58 8.53 -6.65
CA LYS A 34 11.88 9.64 -5.72
C LYS A 34 12.78 9.15 -4.59
N LEU A 35 13.89 9.83 -4.36
CA LEU A 35 14.92 9.43 -3.39
C LEU A 35 14.47 9.46 -1.92
N SER A 36 13.45 10.27 -1.59
CA SER A 36 13.04 10.47 -0.19
C SER A 36 11.53 10.57 -0.02
N ALA A 37 11.00 9.81 0.95
CA ALA A 37 9.63 9.93 1.40
C ALA A 37 9.45 11.18 2.28
N ARG A 38 8.31 11.87 2.16
CA ARG A 38 7.92 13.01 3.00
C ARG A 38 6.42 12.99 3.22
N LYS A 39 5.93 13.54 4.34
CA LYS A 39 4.49 13.62 4.63
C LYS A 39 3.74 14.27 3.46
N GLY A 40 2.69 13.61 2.96
CA GLY A 40 1.89 14.07 1.82
C GLY A 40 2.53 13.90 0.44
N ARG A 41 3.80 13.49 0.34
CA ARG A 41 4.46 13.26 -0.96
C ARG A 41 4.04 11.92 -1.54
N LYS A 42 3.37 11.93 -2.71
CA LYS A 42 3.07 10.70 -3.46
C LYS A 42 4.35 10.05 -3.97
N MET A 43 4.64 8.84 -3.49
CA MET A 43 5.84 8.07 -3.88
C MET A 43 5.59 7.09 -5.03
N GLY A 44 4.33 6.76 -5.28
CA GLY A 44 3.91 5.82 -6.30
C GLY A 44 2.40 5.63 -6.30
N HIS A 45 1.96 4.56 -6.93
CA HIS A 45 0.60 4.05 -6.86
C HIS A 45 0.58 2.54 -7.09
N LEU A 46 -0.52 1.90 -6.71
CA LEU A 46 -0.85 0.53 -7.07
C LEU A 46 -1.98 0.56 -8.10
N ASN A 47 -1.86 -0.25 -9.14
CA ASN A 47 -2.98 -0.66 -9.98
C ASN A 47 -3.33 -2.11 -9.65
N ILE A 48 -4.61 -2.39 -9.41
CA ILE A 48 -5.08 -3.73 -9.07
C ILE A 48 -6.15 -4.13 -10.08
N THR A 49 -5.95 -5.28 -10.71
CA THR A 49 -6.88 -5.84 -11.72
C THR A 49 -7.35 -7.23 -11.29
N GLY A 50 -8.52 -7.64 -11.78
CA GLY A 50 -9.14 -8.90 -11.39
C GLY A 50 -10.38 -9.19 -12.22
N ALA A 51 -10.88 -10.42 -12.11
CA ALA A 51 -12.03 -10.88 -12.90
C ALA A 51 -13.35 -10.19 -12.52
N THR A 52 -13.48 -9.71 -11.28
CA THR A 52 -14.66 -8.99 -10.81
C THR A 52 -14.27 -7.77 -9.96
N PRO A 53 -15.13 -6.74 -9.87
CA PRO A 53 -14.92 -5.60 -8.98
C PRO A 53 -14.73 -6.00 -7.51
N GLU A 54 -15.44 -7.02 -7.03
CA GLU A 54 -15.36 -7.51 -5.66
C GLU A 54 -13.98 -8.10 -5.35
N ALA A 55 -13.42 -8.87 -6.28
CA ALA A 55 -12.08 -9.44 -6.15
C ALA A 55 -11.01 -8.33 -6.12
N VAL A 56 -11.14 -7.32 -7.00
CA VAL A 56 -10.25 -6.15 -7.01
C VAL A 56 -10.34 -5.40 -5.68
N ARG A 57 -11.55 -5.15 -5.18
CA ARG A 57 -11.75 -4.45 -3.92
C ARG A 57 -11.17 -5.22 -2.74
N ALA A 58 -11.34 -6.55 -2.70
CA ALA A 58 -10.78 -7.39 -1.65
C ALA A 58 -9.24 -7.32 -1.62
N ALA A 59 -8.59 -7.43 -2.78
CA ALA A 59 -7.13 -7.28 -2.90
C ALA A 59 -6.66 -5.88 -2.50
N ALA A 60 -7.38 -4.82 -2.89
CA ALA A 60 -7.07 -3.45 -2.50
C ALA A 60 -7.14 -3.24 -0.98
N LEU A 61 -8.16 -3.80 -0.31
CA LEU A 61 -8.27 -3.74 1.15
C LEU A 61 -7.16 -4.50 1.86
N GLN A 62 -6.71 -5.64 1.31
CA GLN A 62 -5.54 -6.36 1.81
C GLN A 62 -4.26 -5.53 1.66
N ALA A 63 -4.08 -4.84 0.52
CA ALA A 63 -2.95 -3.94 0.32
C ALA A 63 -2.97 -2.77 1.31
N CYS A 64 -4.13 -2.17 1.58
CA CYS A 64 -4.28 -1.13 2.61
C CYS A 64 -3.84 -1.63 3.99
N ALA A 65 -4.24 -2.84 4.39
CA ALA A 65 -3.86 -3.44 5.66
C ALA A 65 -2.34 -3.68 5.76
N LEU A 66 -1.72 -4.21 4.70
CA LEU A 66 -0.26 -4.43 4.65
C LEU A 66 0.53 -3.13 4.72
N LEU A 67 0.00 -2.05 4.14
CA LEU A 67 0.65 -0.74 4.06
C LEU A 67 0.30 0.20 5.22
N GLY A 68 -0.60 -0.19 6.12
CA GLY A 68 -1.07 0.67 7.21
C GLY A 68 -1.80 1.93 6.72
N ILE A 69 -2.50 1.84 5.58
CA ILE A 69 -3.28 2.93 4.98
C ILE A 69 -4.76 2.73 5.33
N GLU A 70 -5.47 3.84 5.57
CA GLU A 70 -6.91 3.81 5.82
C GLU A 70 -7.67 3.15 4.65
N PRO A 71 -8.54 2.17 4.92
CA PRO A 71 -9.35 1.51 3.89
C PRO A 71 -10.48 2.42 3.40
N PHE A 72 -11.12 2.04 2.28
CA PHE A 72 -12.20 2.76 1.61
C PHE A 72 -13.43 1.89 1.36
#